data_AF-A0A8T4QGW6-F1
#
_entry.id   AF-A0A8T4QGW6-F1
#
_cell.length_a   1.000
_cell.length_b   1.000
_cell.length_c   1.000
_cell.angle_alpha   90.00
_cell.angle_beta   90.00
_cell.angle_gamma   90.00
#
_symmetry.space_group_name_H-M   'P 1'
#
loop_
_entity.id
_entity.type
_entity.pdbx_description
1 polymer ?
#
loop_
_entity_poly.entity_id
_entity_poly.type
_entity_poly.pdbx_seq_one_letter_code
_entity_poly.pdbx_strand_id
1 'polypeptide(L)'
;MKQKLAIKQFLGEAGSQWFCRFRFSITLSQEAAQRQADATKDLTVVYDSISGRSDYLSEKLELYLDDKKVDELNIGADLKGEAVTQIAISGSGVGANNQEAIFNSLQNMKRLQTILITGSLPVKLNIVKTDAISPVLGEGFVKNAILMSLLAIAAVAIVIGIRYRKMLIAIPILITMLSEVIILLGVAAFIGWNIDMAAIAGILVAIGTGVDDQIVITDETLKGQTATVYNWREKVKRAFLIIMLAYLTVVVAMIPLIFAGAGLLKGFAITTIIGVTIGVFITRPAYSSFVEIMMK
;
A
#
# COMPACT_ATOMS: atom_id res chain seq x y z
N MET A 1 3.28 -1.80 25.03
CA MET A 1 3.85 -2.94 25.77
C MET A 1 4.64 -3.80 24.78
N LYS A 2 5.99 -3.84 24.85
CA LYS A 2 6.84 -4.66 23.96
C LYS A 2 7.01 -6.04 24.60
N GLN A 3 6.35 -7.06 24.07
CA GLN A 3 6.55 -8.45 24.51
C GLN A 3 7.44 -9.19 23.51
N LYS A 4 8.57 -9.71 24.01
CA LYS A 4 9.52 -10.54 23.28
C LYS A 4 8.87 -11.93 23.11
N LEU A 5 8.49 -12.27 21.87
CA LEU A 5 7.77 -13.49 21.53
C LEU A 5 8.74 -14.69 21.56
N ALA A 6 8.77 -15.44 22.66
CA ALA A 6 9.49 -16.72 22.71
C ALA A 6 8.56 -17.82 22.16
N ILE A 7 8.46 -17.92 20.83
CA ILE A 7 7.76 -19.04 20.20
C ILE A 7 8.63 -20.30 20.37
N LYS A 8 8.18 -21.26 21.19
CA LYS A 8 8.66 -22.64 21.11
C LYS A 8 7.69 -23.42 20.22
N GLN A 9 8.08 -23.65 18.97
CA GLN A 9 7.39 -24.56 18.06
C GLN A 9 7.99 -25.96 18.19
N PHE A 10 7.12 -26.95 18.40
CA PHE A 10 7.51 -28.36 18.37
C PHE A 10 6.77 -29.02 17.21
N LEU A 11 7.51 -29.38 16.17
CA LEU A 11 7.01 -30.10 15.00
C LEU A 11 7.13 -31.59 15.26
N GLY A 12 6.07 -32.34 14.97
CA GLY A 12 6.07 -33.79 15.04
C GLY A 12 5.19 -34.39 13.94
N GLU A 13 5.37 -35.69 13.75
CA GLU A 13 4.62 -36.51 12.82
C GLU A 13 3.87 -37.59 13.61
N ALA A 14 2.59 -37.77 13.33
CA ALA A 14 1.76 -38.81 13.94
C ALA A 14 0.94 -39.49 12.83
N GLY A 15 1.37 -40.69 12.44
CA GLY A 15 0.77 -41.39 11.30
C GLY A 15 1.04 -40.64 9.98
N SER A 16 -0.01 -40.35 9.21
CA SER A 16 0.07 -39.61 7.93
C SER A 16 -0.12 -38.10 8.06
N GLN A 17 -0.14 -37.56 9.29
CA GLN A 17 -0.38 -36.14 9.56
C GLN A 17 0.77 -35.49 10.33
N TRP A 18 1.07 -34.25 9.97
CA TRP A 18 2.02 -33.40 10.65
C TRP A 18 1.29 -32.51 11.65
N PHE A 19 1.90 -32.28 12.81
CA PHE A 19 1.39 -31.32 13.78
C PHE A 19 2.50 -30.38 14.26
N CYS A 20 2.14 -29.14 14.51
CA CYS A 20 3.02 -28.14 15.09
C CYS A 20 2.37 -27.54 16.33
N ARG A 21 2.98 -27.73 17.50
CA ARG A 21 2.49 -27.15 18.76
C ARG A 21 3.00 -25.73 18.94
N PHE A 22 2.15 -24.85 19.45
CA PHE A 22 2.53 -23.51 19.87
C PHE A 22 2.29 -23.34 21.37
N ARG A 23 3.01 -22.40 21.97
CA ARG A 23 2.79 -21.93 23.33
C ARG A 23 3.06 -20.43 23.41
N PHE A 24 2.19 -19.69 24.07
CA PHE A 24 2.40 -18.30 24.45
C PHE A 24 1.89 -18.09 25.88
N SER A 25 2.27 -16.99 26.52
CA SER A 25 1.79 -16.66 27.87
C SER A 25 0.96 -15.39 27.85
N ILE A 26 -0.09 -15.36 28.67
CA ILE A 26 -0.85 -14.15 28.99
C ILE A 26 -0.55 -13.71 30.42
N THR A 27 -0.71 -12.43 30.68
CA THR A 27 -0.57 -11.86 32.02
C THR A 27 -1.92 -11.37 32.50
N LEU A 28 -2.37 -11.86 33.66
CA LEU A 28 -3.57 -11.41 34.35
C LEU A 28 -3.24 -10.33 35.38
N SER A 29 -4.21 -9.46 35.68
CA SER A 29 -4.13 -8.65 36.90
C SER A 29 -4.25 -9.55 38.14
N GLN A 30 -3.84 -9.05 39.31
CA GLN A 30 -3.97 -9.82 40.55
C GLN A 30 -5.42 -10.19 40.85
N GLU A 31 -6.37 -9.27 40.61
CA GLU A 31 -7.79 -9.51 40.81
C GLU A 31 -8.33 -10.58 39.85
N ALA A 32 -7.85 -10.58 38.60
CA ALA A 32 -8.25 -11.59 37.63
C ALA A 32 -7.66 -12.98 37.98
N ALA A 33 -6.40 -13.03 38.42
CA ALA A 33 -5.76 -14.27 38.89
C ALA A 33 -6.50 -14.85 40.11
N GLN A 34 -6.91 -14.01 41.07
CA GLN A 34 -7.69 -14.46 42.23
C GLN A 34 -9.06 -15.00 41.83
N ARG A 35 -9.80 -14.31 40.94
CA ARG A 35 -11.10 -14.79 40.46
C ARG A 35 -10.99 -16.12 39.72
N GLN A 36 -9.92 -16.33 38.96
CA GLN A 36 -9.67 -17.61 38.32
C GLN A 36 -9.43 -18.70 39.37
N ALA A 37 -8.55 -18.45 40.34
CA ALA A 37 -8.28 -19.39 41.43
C ALA A 37 -9.56 -19.80 42.16
N ASP A 38 -10.40 -18.82 42.50
CA ASP A 38 -11.67 -19.05 43.17
C ASP A 38 -12.66 -19.86 42.32
N ALA A 39 -12.64 -19.67 40.99
CA ALA A 39 -13.50 -20.41 40.06
C ALA A 39 -13.02 -21.85 39.81
N THR A 40 -11.72 -22.13 39.94
CA THR A 40 -11.15 -23.47 39.68
C THR A 40 -11.00 -24.34 40.92
N LYS A 41 -11.06 -23.77 42.13
CA LYS A 41 -10.76 -24.47 43.40
C LYS A 41 -11.58 -25.76 43.64
N ASP A 42 -12.83 -25.77 43.22
CA ASP A 42 -13.77 -26.88 43.46
C ASP A 42 -13.80 -27.90 42.31
N LEU A 43 -13.08 -27.63 41.21
CA LEU A 43 -13.01 -28.53 40.07
C LEU A 43 -12.23 -29.79 40.40
N THR A 44 -12.67 -30.93 39.87
CA THR A 44 -11.95 -32.20 40.07
C THR A 44 -10.84 -32.32 39.03
N VAL A 45 -9.82 -33.10 39.37
CA VAL A 45 -8.69 -33.37 38.47
C VAL A 45 -9.01 -34.65 37.71
N VAL A 46 -8.92 -34.61 36.38
CA VAL A 46 -9.12 -35.78 35.52
C VAL A 46 -7.76 -36.43 35.28
N TYR A 47 -7.66 -37.70 35.67
CA TYR A 47 -6.46 -38.50 35.47
C TYR A 47 -6.56 -39.28 34.16
N ASP A 48 -5.58 -39.12 33.30
CA ASP A 48 -5.44 -39.99 32.13
C ASP A 48 -4.86 -41.34 32.57
N SER A 49 -5.68 -42.39 32.47
CA SER A 49 -5.34 -43.75 32.84
C SER A 49 -4.21 -44.38 32.00
N ILE A 50 -3.83 -43.76 30.88
CA ILE A 50 -2.80 -44.28 29.95
C ILE A 50 -1.41 -43.68 30.25
N SER A 51 -1.34 -42.41 30.65
CA SER A 51 -0.08 -41.68 30.86
C SER A 51 0.31 -41.50 32.34
N GLY A 52 -0.61 -41.75 33.27
CA GLY A 52 -0.36 -41.67 34.72
C GLY A 52 -0.10 -40.25 35.23
N ARG A 53 -0.39 -39.21 34.42
CA ARG A 53 -0.24 -37.80 34.78
C ARG A 53 -1.61 -37.14 34.97
N SER A 54 -1.67 -36.27 35.98
CA SER A 54 -2.78 -35.35 36.21
C SER A 54 -2.63 -34.20 35.22
N ASP A 55 -3.30 -34.29 34.08
CA ASP A 55 -3.08 -33.31 33.01
C ASP A 55 -4.03 -32.12 33.09
N TYR A 56 -5.33 -32.33 33.39
CA TYR A 56 -6.34 -31.28 33.30
C TYR A 56 -7.46 -31.35 34.36
N LEU A 57 -8.16 -30.23 34.56
CA LEU A 57 -9.37 -30.15 35.37
C LEU A 57 -10.60 -30.71 34.64
N SER A 58 -11.65 -31.01 35.40
CA SER A 58 -12.90 -31.61 34.93
C SER A 58 -13.67 -30.75 33.94
N GLU A 59 -13.53 -29.43 34.07
CA GLU A 59 -14.20 -28.45 33.22
C GLU A 59 -13.22 -27.78 32.25
N LYS A 60 -13.76 -27.31 31.14
CA LYS A 60 -13.02 -26.59 30.09
C LYS A 60 -13.28 -25.09 30.17
N LEU A 61 -12.28 -24.31 29.76
CA LEU A 61 -12.44 -22.89 29.51
C LEU A 61 -13.04 -22.70 28.12
N GLU A 62 -14.33 -22.37 28.05
CA GLU A 62 -14.99 -22.02 26.80
C GLU A 62 -14.85 -20.53 26.49
N LEU A 63 -14.44 -20.20 25.27
CA LEU A 63 -14.30 -18.83 24.80
C LEU A 63 -15.49 -18.46 23.90
N TYR A 64 -16.17 -17.37 24.23
CA TYR A 64 -17.30 -16.85 23.47
C TYR A 64 -16.96 -15.50 22.83
N LEU A 65 -17.41 -15.31 21.60
CA LEU A 65 -17.40 -14.01 20.90
C LEU A 65 -18.81 -13.76 20.37
N ASP A 66 -19.43 -12.64 20.78
CA ASP A 66 -20.81 -12.30 20.42
C ASP A 66 -21.79 -13.46 20.64
N ASP A 67 -21.76 -14.04 21.85
CA ASP A 67 -22.57 -15.19 22.31
C ASP A 67 -22.38 -16.50 21.52
N LYS A 68 -21.37 -16.57 20.65
CA LYS A 68 -20.99 -17.80 19.92
C LYS A 68 -19.71 -18.38 20.51
N LYS A 69 -19.73 -19.68 20.82
CA LYS A 69 -18.51 -20.38 21.23
C LYS A 69 -17.52 -20.38 20.06
N VAL A 70 -16.36 -19.76 20.26
CA VAL A 70 -15.30 -19.63 19.25
C VAL A 70 -14.11 -20.54 19.50
N ASP A 71 -13.91 -20.99 20.74
CA ASP A 71 -12.85 -21.94 21.12
C ASP A 71 -13.13 -22.61 22.46
N GLU A 72 -12.40 -23.67 22.78
CA GLU A 72 -12.41 -24.34 24.08
C GLU A 72 -11.01 -24.83 24.46
N LEU A 73 -10.61 -24.62 25.72
CA LEU A 73 -9.29 -24.97 26.23
C LEU A 73 -9.41 -25.84 27.47
N ASN A 74 -8.58 -26.88 27.57
CA ASN A 74 -8.43 -27.62 28.82
C ASN A 74 -7.64 -26.77 29.82
N ILE A 75 -8.03 -26.82 31.09
CA ILE A 75 -7.37 -26.10 32.17
C ILE A 75 -6.38 -27.03 32.85
N GLY A 76 -5.12 -26.63 32.95
CA GLY A 76 -4.08 -27.42 33.62
C GLY A 76 -4.41 -27.65 35.09
N ALA A 77 -4.12 -28.85 35.60
CA ALA A 77 -4.40 -29.21 37.00
C ALA A 77 -3.61 -28.35 38.01
N ASP A 78 -2.48 -27.80 37.59
CA ASP A 78 -1.63 -26.86 38.32
C ASP A 78 -2.31 -25.49 38.58
N LEU A 79 -3.40 -25.19 37.87
CA LEU A 79 -4.16 -23.94 38.02
C LEU A 79 -5.33 -24.06 39.00
N LYS A 80 -5.52 -25.21 39.66
CA LYS A 80 -6.62 -25.45 40.60
C LYS A 80 -6.43 -24.64 41.88
N GLY A 81 -7.26 -23.61 42.11
CA GLY A 81 -7.19 -22.82 43.34
C GLY A 81 -5.94 -21.93 43.47
N GLU A 82 -5.10 -21.87 42.44
CA GLU A 82 -3.82 -21.17 42.46
C GLU A 82 -3.92 -19.81 41.75
N ALA A 83 -3.62 -18.74 42.47
CA ALA A 83 -3.66 -17.37 41.96
C ALA A 83 -2.38 -17.03 41.19
N VAL A 84 -2.29 -17.49 39.93
CA VAL A 84 -1.15 -17.22 39.06
C VAL A 84 -1.42 -16.06 38.09
N THR A 85 -0.51 -15.10 38.04
CA THR A 85 -0.64 -13.93 37.16
C THR A 85 -0.09 -14.17 35.75
N GLN A 86 0.67 -15.25 35.53
CA GLN A 86 1.17 -15.63 34.20
C GLN A 86 0.70 -17.02 33.86
N ILE A 87 -0.05 -17.13 32.76
CA ILE A 87 -0.65 -18.40 32.34
C ILE A 87 -0.15 -18.73 30.95
N ALA A 88 0.36 -19.94 30.79
CA ALA A 88 0.76 -20.46 29.50
C ALA A 88 -0.45 -21.07 28.77
N ILE A 89 -0.68 -20.63 27.55
CA ILE A 89 -1.69 -21.14 26.64
C ILE A 89 -0.97 -21.89 25.53
N SER A 90 -1.42 -23.10 25.27
CA SER A 90 -0.86 -23.96 24.22
C SER A 90 -1.95 -24.57 23.36
N GLY A 91 -1.60 -24.83 22.12
CA GLY A 91 -2.44 -25.55 21.17
C GLY A 91 -1.59 -26.08 20.03
N SER A 92 -2.24 -26.53 18.97
CA SER A 92 -1.56 -27.06 17.79
C SER A 92 -2.26 -26.68 16.49
N GLY A 93 -1.49 -26.70 15.41
CA GLY A 93 -2.02 -26.83 14.06
C GLY A 93 -1.65 -28.19 13.49
N VAL A 94 -2.55 -28.77 12.71
CA VAL A 94 -2.34 -30.01 11.97
C VAL A 94 -2.33 -29.73 10.47
N GLY A 95 -1.61 -30.52 9.69
CA GLY A 95 -1.54 -30.38 8.23
C GLY A 95 -1.07 -31.66 7.56
N ALA A 96 -1.26 -31.76 6.24
CA ALA A 96 -0.79 -32.90 5.45
C ALA A 96 0.74 -32.91 5.32
N ASN A 97 1.39 -31.76 5.50
CA ASN A 97 2.84 -31.60 5.49
C ASN A 97 3.31 -30.61 6.57
N ASN A 98 4.62 -30.48 6.74
CA ASN A 98 5.20 -29.61 7.75
C ASN A 98 4.81 -28.13 7.58
N GLN A 99 4.79 -27.61 6.35
CA GLN A 99 4.52 -26.21 6.06
C GLN A 99 3.09 -25.85 6.43
N GLU A 100 2.15 -26.71 6.06
CA GLU A 100 0.73 -26.57 6.40
C GLU A 100 0.50 -26.65 7.91
N ALA A 101 1.13 -27.62 8.59
CA ALA A 101 1.03 -27.74 10.04
C ALA A 101 1.57 -26.49 10.77
N ILE A 102 2.69 -25.93 10.32
CA ILE A 102 3.26 -24.68 10.86
C ILE A 102 2.34 -23.50 10.59
N PHE A 103 1.82 -23.37 9.37
CA PHE A 103 0.90 -22.29 8.98
C PHE A 103 -0.38 -22.30 9.81
N ASN A 104 -1.04 -23.47 9.91
CA ASN A 104 -2.26 -23.66 10.70
C ASN A 104 -1.99 -23.40 12.19
N SER A 105 -0.84 -23.83 12.71
CA SER A 105 -0.43 -23.58 14.10
C SER A 105 -0.27 -22.09 14.39
N LEU A 106 0.37 -21.36 13.48
CA LEU A 106 0.57 -19.91 13.60
C LEU A 106 -0.77 -19.15 13.49
N GLN A 107 -1.67 -19.59 12.60
CA GLN A 107 -3.00 -19.00 12.46
C GLN A 107 -3.85 -19.21 13.73
N ASN A 108 -3.87 -20.44 14.27
CA ASN A 108 -4.56 -20.76 15.52
C ASN A 108 -4.01 -19.94 16.70
N MET A 109 -2.68 -19.87 16.83
CA MET A 109 -2.02 -19.06 17.85
C MET A 109 -2.43 -17.58 17.76
N LYS A 110 -2.37 -16.97 16.57
CA LYS A 110 -2.76 -15.56 16.36
C LYS A 110 -4.24 -15.32 16.64
N ARG A 111 -5.11 -16.25 16.26
CA ARG A 111 -6.55 -16.17 16.54
C ARG A 111 -6.81 -16.17 18.04
N LEU A 112 -6.26 -17.13 18.79
CA LEU A 112 -6.40 -17.19 20.25
C LEU A 112 -5.84 -15.94 20.94
N GLN A 113 -4.65 -15.48 20.52
CA GLN A 113 -4.07 -14.24 21.03
C GLN A 113 -5.00 -13.04 20.80
N THR A 114 -5.61 -12.94 19.62
CA THR A 114 -6.53 -11.86 19.30
C THR A 114 -7.74 -11.91 20.24
N ILE A 115 -8.41 -13.06 20.36
CA ILE A 115 -9.57 -13.24 21.24
C ILE A 115 -9.26 -12.86 22.68
N LEU A 116 -8.09 -13.27 23.19
CA LEU A 116 -7.72 -13.07 24.60
C LEU A 116 -7.19 -11.67 24.92
N ILE A 117 -6.57 -10.97 23.96
CA ILE A 117 -5.94 -9.66 24.19
C ILE A 117 -6.89 -8.51 23.89
N THR A 118 -7.76 -8.64 22.86
CA THR A 118 -8.57 -7.50 22.42
C THR A 118 -9.71 -7.15 23.38
N GLY A 119 -10.07 -8.05 24.29
CA GLY A 119 -11.17 -7.88 25.23
C GLY A 119 -12.51 -7.69 24.52
N SER A 120 -13.53 -7.29 25.28
CA SER A 120 -14.81 -6.85 24.70
C SER A 120 -14.69 -5.39 24.25
N LEU A 121 -15.23 -5.10 23.07
CA LEU A 121 -15.39 -3.72 22.63
C LEU A 121 -16.48 -3.05 23.48
N PRO A 122 -16.28 -1.80 23.95
CA PRO A 122 -17.26 -1.09 24.77
C PRO A 122 -18.56 -0.74 24.01
N VAL A 123 -18.55 -0.90 22.68
CA VAL A 123 -19.66 -0.61 21.78
C VAL A 123 -19.72 -1.65 20.66
N LYS A 124 -20.93 -1.93 20.17
CA LYS A 124 -21.12 -2.76 18.97
C LYS A 124 -20.67 -1.98 17.74
N LEU A 125 -19.75 -2.55 16.96
CA LEU A 125 -19.30 -1.97 15.69
C LEU A 125 -20.08 -2.58 14.53
N ASN A 126 -20.56 -1.73 13.62
CA ASN A 126 -21.10 -2.16 12.34
C ASN A 126 -20.08 -1.89 11.24
N ILE A 127 -19.76 -2.92 10.46
CA ILE A 127 -18.88 -2.78 9.29
C ILE A 127 -19.66 -2.02 8.22
N VAL A 128 -19.31 -0.75 7.98
CA VAL A 128 -19.97 0.09 6.96
C VAL A 128 -19.49 -0.29 5.56
N LYS A 129 -18.20 -0.62 5.40
CA LYS A 129 -17.60 -1.02 4.13
C LYS A 129 -16.32 -1.82 4.37
N THR A 130 -16.13 -2.87 3.59
CA THR A 130 -14.86 -3.61 3.51
C THR A 130 -14.44 -3.67 2.06
N ASP A 131 -13.32 -3.01 1.75
CA ASP A 131 -12.68 -3.13 0.45
C ASP A 131 -11.45 -4.05 0.60
N ALA A 132 -11.46 -5.19 -0.09
CA ALA A 132 -10.33 -6.10 -0.15
C ALA A 132 -9.78 -6.15 -1.57
N ILE A 133 -8.51 -5.86 -1.74
CA ILE A 133 -7.83 -5.91 -3.04
C ILE A 133 -6.89 -7.11 -3.04
N SER A 134 -7.06 -8.00 -4.02
CA SER A 134 -6.20 -9.19 -4.16
C SER A 134 -4.80 -8.80 -4.66
N PRO A 135 -3.72 -9.41 -4.13
CA PRO A 135 -2.36 -9.20 -4.62
C PRO A 135 -2.21 -9.40 -6.14
N VAL A 136 -2.98 -10.30 -6.73
CA VAL A 136 -2.97 -10.57 -8.19
C VAL A 136 -3.37 -9.33 -8.99
N LEU A 137 -4.35 -8.56 -8.51
CA LEU A 137 -4.74 -7.29 -9.14
C LEU A 137 -3.62 -6.24 -9.02
N GLY A 138 -2.85 -6.27 -7.94
CA GLY A 138 -1.68 -5.40 -7.74
C GLY A 138 -0.54 -5.71 -8.71
N GLU A 139 -0.23 -6.99 -8.95
CA GLU A 139 0.76 -7.36 -9.97
C GLU A 139 0.31 -6.99 -11.39
N GLY A 140 -0.98 -7.21 -11.69
CA GLY A 140 -1.58 -6.76 -12.94
C GLY A 140 -1.50 -5.25 -13.14
N PHE A 141 -1.67 -4.48 -12.05
CA PHE A 141 -1.54 -3.02 -12.06
C PHE A 141 -0.16 -2.56 -12.51
N VAL A 142 0.93 -3.09 -11.92
CA VAL A 142 2.30 -2.67 -12.27
C VAL A 142 2.60 -2.96 -13.75
N LYS A 143 2.21 -4.15 -14.24
CA LYS A 143 2.42 -4.54 -15.64
C LYS A 143 1.67 -3.61 -16.60
N ASN A 144 0.40 -3.33 -16.31
CA ASN A 144 -0.42 -2.44 -17.14
C ASN A 144 0.09 -1.00 -17.10
N ALA A 145 0.53 -0.50 -15.95
CA ALA A 145 1.12 0.82 -15.80
C ALA A 145 2.33 1.02 -16.71
N ILE A 146 3.27 0.05 -16.69
CA ILE A 146 4.46 0.07 -17.53
C ILE A 146 4.08 0.01 -19.02
N LEU A 147 3.17 -0.89 -19.39
CA LEU A 147 2.72 -1.04 -20.78
C LEU A 147 2.07 0.25 -21.31
N MET A 148 1.15 0.85 -20.55
CA MET A 148 0.49 2.10 -20.93
C MET A 148 1.50 3.25 -21.07
N SER A 149 2.49 3.32 -20.17
CA SER A 149 3.52 4.35 -20.21
C SER A 149 4.39 4.21 -21.46
N LEU A 150 4.79 2.99 -21.81
CA LEU A 150 5.58 2.70 -23.01
C LEU A 150 4.79 3.02 -24.28
N LEU A 151 3.51 2.64 -24.34
CA LEU A 151 2.62 2.97 -25.46
C LEU A 151 2.43 4.48 -25.61
N ALA A 152 2.28 5.23 -24.52
CA ALA A 152 2.18 6.69 -24.56
C ALA A 152 3.46 7.33 -25.11
N ILE A 153 4.63 6.91 -24.62
CA ILE A 153 5.94 7.38 -25.12
C ILE A 153 6.10 7.08 -26.62
N ALA A 154 5.75 5.86 -27.05
CA ALA A 154 5.81 5.47 -28.46
C ALA A 154 4.86 6.30 -29.33
N ALA A 155 3.62 6.52 -28.88
CA ALA A 155 2.64 7.34 -29.58
C ALA A 155 3.14 8.79 -29.75
N VAL A 156 3.68 9.39 -28.68
CA VAL A 156 4.29 10.72 -28.73
C VAL A 156 5.45 10.75 -29.73
N ALA A 157 6.36 9.77 -29.68
CA ALA A 157 7.51 9.71 -30.59
C ALA A 157 7.08 9.64 -32.06
N ILE A 158 6.05 8.85 -32.37
CA ILE A 158 5.49 8.76 -33.72
C ILE A 158 4.90 10.10 -34.16
N VAL A 159 4.06 10.72 -33.33
CA VAL A 159 3.40 12.00 -33.64
C VAL A 159 4.44 13.10 -33.89
N ILE A 160 5.43 13.23 -33.01
CA ILE A 160 6.49 14.24 -33.12
C ILE A 160 7.39 13.97 -34.33
N GLY A 161 7.72 12.71 -34.59
CA GLY A 161 8.49 12.29 -35.76
C GLY A 161 7.80 12.66 -37.07
N ILE A 162 6.49 12.38 -37.18
CA ILE A 162 5.68 12.71 -38.36
C ILE A 162 5.54 14.23 -38.52
N ARG A 163 5.30 14.95 -37.41
CA ARG A 163 4.99 16.39 -37.40
C ARG A 163 6.19 17.25 -37.79
N TYR A 164 7.38 16.98 -37.24
CA TYR A 164 8.56 17.82 -37.46
C TYR A 164 9.49 17.31 -38.53
N ARG A 165 9.48 16.00 -38.84
CA ARG A 165 10.35 15.34 -39.85
C ARG A 165 11.85 15.61 -39.70
N LYS A 166 12.27 16.22 -38.59
CA LYS A 166 13.65 16.61 -38.27
C LYS A 166 14.00 16.02 -36.91
N MET A 167 14.90 15.04 -36.91
CA MET A 167 15.35 14.37 -35.68
C MET A 167 15.95 15.36 -34.66
N LEU A 168 16.58 16.42 -35.15
CA LEU A 168 17.11 17.51 -34.34
C LEU A 168 16.06 18.17 -33.43
N ILE A 169 14.78 18.24 -33.85
CA ILE A 169 13.70 18.80 -33.02
C ILE A 169 13.00 17.70 -32.20
N ALA A 170 12.84 16.52 -32.79
CA ALA A 170 12.11 15.41 -32.18
C ALA A 170 12.82 14.81 -30.95
N ILE A 171 14.15 14.61 -31.04
CA ILE A 171 14.93 13.97 -29.97
C ILE A 171 14.90 14.80 -28.67
N PRO A 172 15.12 16.13 -28.69
CA PRO A 172 15.05 16.95 -27.49
C PRO A 172 13.68 16.94 -26.80
N ILE A 173 12.60 16.89 -27.58
CA ILE A 173 11.23 16.77 -27.06
C ILE A 173 11.10 15.47 -26.25
N LEU A 174 11.53 14.35 -26.84
CA LEU A 174 11.46 13.04 -26.19
C LEU A 174 12.35 12.95 -24.94
N ILE A 175 13.56 13.50 -24.98
CA ILE A 175 14.48 13.53 -23.82
C ILE A 175 13.87 14.37 -22.69
N THR A 176 13.29 15.53 -23.01
CA THR A 176 12.66 16.40 -22.02
C THR A 176 11.46 15.71 -21.38
N MET A 177 10.62 15.07 -22.20
CA MET A 177 9.48 14.29 -21.72
C MET A 177 9.91 13.15 -20.78
N LEU A 178 10.93 12.37 -21.15
CA LEU A 178 11.45 11.31 -20.27
C LEU A 178 12.00 11.86 -18.96
N SER A 179 12.71 12.99 -19.02
CA SER A 179 13.23 13.67 -17.83
C SER A 179 12.11 14.15 -16.92
N GLU A 180 11.01 14.68 -17.48
CA GLU A 180 9.83 15.09 -16.74
C GLU A 180 9.21 13.93 -15.96
N VAL A 181 9.05 12.77 -16.61
CA VAL A 181 8.54 11.56 -15.95
C VAL A 181 9.44 11.12 -14.80
N ILE A 182 10.77 11.13 -15.01
CA ILE A 182 11.74 10.77 -13.95
C ILE A 182 11.65 11.74 -12.77
N ILE A 183 11.57 13.06 -13.03
CA ILE A 183 11.46 14.06 -11.95
C ILE A 183 10.15 13.87 -11.19
N LEU A 184 9.03 13.66 -11.89
CA LEU A 184 7.74 13.42 -11.26
C LEU A 184 7.75 12.18 -10.37
N LEU A 185 8.27 11.06 -10.87
CA LEU A 185 8.44 9.84 -10.08
C LEU A 185 9.41 10.02 -8.90
N GLY A 186 10.47 10.81 -9.10
CA GLY A 186 11.42 11.16 -8.04
C GLY A 186 10.77 11.98 -6.92
N VAL A 187 9.93 12.96 -7.27
CA VAL A 187 9.15 13.75 -6.30
C VAL A 187 8.13 12.88 -5.57
N ALA A 188 7.44 11.99 -6.30
CA ALA A 188 6.50 11.05 -5.69
C ALA A 188 7.22 10.11 -4.69
N ALA A 189 8.38 9.57 -5.06
CA ALA A 189 9.20 8.74 -4.19
C ALA A 189 9.73 9.52 -2.96
N PHE A 190 10.15 10.77 -3.15
CA PHE A 190 10.67 11.62 -2.07
C PHE A 190 9.61 11.93 -1.00
N ILE A 191 8.37 12.17 -1.41
CA ILE A 191 7.26 12.48 -0.49
C ILE A 191 6.61 11.19 0.07
N GLY A 192 6.99 10.01 -0.42
CA GLY A 192 6.34 8.75 -0.05
C GLY A 192 4.90 8.67 -0.59
N TRP A 193 4.63 9.28 -1.74
CA TRP A 193 3.32 9.29 -2.36
C TRP A 193 3.03 7.94 -3.03
N ASN A 194 1.93 7.30 -2.63
CA ASN A 194 1.48 6.06 -3.26
C ASN A 194 0.78 6.37 -4.58
N ILE A 195 1.31 5.83 -5.68
CA ILE A 195 0.74 6.01 -7.02
C ILE A 195 -0.34 4.95 -7.23
N ASP A 196 -1.59 5.39 -7.31
CA ASP A 196 -2.73 4.57 -7.70
C ASP A 196 -3.07 4.73 -9.20
N MET A 197 -4.13 4.06 -9.67
CA MET A 197 -4.55 4.14 -11.08
C MET A 197 -4.92 5.56 -11.50
N ALA A 198 -5.54 6.32 -10.60
CA ALA A 198 -5.92 7.71 -10.87
C ALA A 198 -4.66 8.58 -11.01
N ALA A 199 -3.67 8.40 -10.14
CA ALA A 199 -2.39 9.10 -10.22
C ALA A 199 -1.66 8.80 -11.54
N ILE A 200 -1.66 7.55 -12.04
CA ILE A 200 -1.06 7.22 -13.35
C ILE A 200 -1.72 8.01 -14.48
N ALA A 201 -3.06 8.11 -14.50
CA ALA A 201 -3.75 8.94 -15.47
C ALA A 201 -3.30 10.41 -15.37
N GLY A 202 -3.04 10.89 -14.16
CA GLY A 202 -2.51 12.24 -13.93
C GLY A 202 -1.11 12.44 -14.50
N ILE A 203 -0.24 11.43 -14.41
CA ILE A 203 1.09 11.41 -15.05
C ILE A 203 0.96 11.49 -16.57
N LEU A 204 0.05 10.71 -17.16
CA LEU A 204 -0.18 10.73 -18.60
C LEU A 204 -0.68 12.10 -19.10
N VAL A 205 -1.54 12.77 -18.32
CA VAL A 205 -1.97 14.14 -18.61
C VAL A 205 -0.78 15.11 -18.52
N ALA A 206 0.07 14.99 -17.49
CA ALA A 206 1.26 15.82 -17.37
C ALA A 206 2.20 15.65 -18.57
N ILE A 207 2.44 14.40 -19.02
CA ILE A 207 3.21 14.09 -20.23
C ILE A 207 2.60 14.75 -21.47
N GLY A 208 1.28 14.60 -21.67
CA GLY A 208 0.60 15.15 -22.84
C GLY A 208 0.68 16.67 -22.92
N THR A 209 0.38 17.34 -21.81
CA THR A 209 0.55 18.81 -21.70
C THR A 209 2.02 19.24 -21.83
N GLY A 210 2.96 18.41 -21.37
CA GLY A 210 4.40 18.60 -21.56
C GLY A 210 4.84 18.66 -23.00
N VAL A 211 4.39 17.69 -23.78
CA VAL A 211 4.69 17.65 -25.21
C VAL A 211 4.00 18.81 -25.94
N ASP A 212 2.76 19.16 -25.57
CA ASP A 212 2.05 20.30 -26.15
C ASP A 212 2.78 21.64 -25.91
N ASP A 213 3.22 21.88 -24.67
CA ASP A 213 4.00 23.08 -24.33
C ASP A 213 5.32 23.14 -25.11
N GLN A 214 5.99 21.99 -25.28
CA GLN A 214 7.21 21.89 -26.06
C GLN A 214 6.95 22.22 -27.54
N ILE A 215 5.88 21.68 -28.12
CA ILE A 215 5.42 22.01 -29.49
C ILE A 215 5.18 23.52 -29.62
N VAL A 216 4.50 24.15 -28.65
CA VAL A 216 4.25 25.60 -28.65
C VAL A 216 5.57 26.39 -28.64
N ILE A 217 6.54 26.02 -27.80
CA ILE A 217 7.87 26.63 -27.77
C ILE A 217 8.55 26.47 -29.13
N THR A 218 8.57 25.26 -29.69
CA THR A 218 9.21 25.00 -30.98
C THR A 218 8.54 25.77 -32.12
N ASP A 219 7.21 25.75 -32.20
CA ASP A 219 6.47 26.38 -33.30
C ASP A 219 6.59 27.91 -33.24
N GLU A 220 6.50 28.52 -32.06
CA GLU A 220 6.64 29.98 -31.92
C GLU A 220 8.07 30.45 -32.23
N THR A 221 9.08 29.64 -31.90
CA THR A 221 10.49 29.95 -32.19
C THR A 221 10.85 29.74 -33.66
N LEU A 222 10.33 28.69 -34.32
CA LEU A 222 10.60 28.37 -35.73
C LEU A 222 9.82 29.23 -36.74
N LYS A 223 8.57 29.64 -36.43
CA LYS A 223 7.70 30.37 -37.37
C LYS A 223 8.26 31.72 -37.86
N GLY A 224 9.27 32.28 -37.21
CA GLY A 224 9.85 33.57 -37.60
C GLY A 224 11.20 33.48 -38.33
N GLN A 225 11.48 32.43 -39.12
CA GLN A 225 12.57 32.47 -40.10
C GLN A 225 12.21 33.31 -41.35
N THR A 226 10.93 33.61 -41.58
CA THR A 226 10.44 34.28 -42.80
C THR A 226 9.87 35.69 -42.57
N ALA A 227 9.73 36.14 -41.32
CA ALA A 227 9.22 37.48 -40.97
C ALA A 227 10.10 38.14 -39.90
N THR A 228 10.82 39.18 -40.31
CA THR A 228 11.91 39.88 -39.60
C THR A 228 11.48 40.80 -38.45
N VAL A 229 10.33 40.56 -37.79
CA VAL A 229 9.76 41.55 -36.86
C VAL A 229 10.03 41.27 -35.37
N TYR A 230 10.22 40.02 -34.93
CA TYR A 230 10.34 39.68 -33.50
C TYR A 230 11.68 39.04 -33.12
N ASN A 231 12.27 39.52 -32.03
CA ASN A 231 13.51 38.98 -31.47
C ASN A 231 13.24 37.64 -30.77
N TRP A 232 14.25 36.76 -30.65
CA TRP A 232 14.13 35.42 -30.01
C TRP A 232 13.41 35.48 -28.65
N ARG A 233 13.78 36.47 -27.83
CA ARG A 233 13.20 36.68 -26.50
C ARG A 233 11.70 36.94 -26.53
N GLU A 234 11.18 37.62 -27.55
CA GLU A 234 9.75 37.92 -27.68
C GLU A 234 8.95 36.67 -28.05
N LYS A 235 9.49 35.85 -28.95
CA LYS A 235 8.89 34.56 -29.33
C LYS A 235 8.78 33.62 -28.12
N VAL A 236 9.88 33.48 -27.36
CA VAL A 236 9.89 32.68 -26.13
C VAL A 236 8.90 33.25 -25.11
N LYS A 237 8.89 34.57 -24.90
CA LYS A 237 7.93 35.21 -23.97
C LYS A 237 6.47 34.93 -24.35
N ARG A 238 6.16 34.94 -25.65
CA ARG A 238 4.82 34.63 -26.15
C ARG A 238 4.45 33.16 -25.93
N ALA A 239 5.36 32.23 -26.19
CA ALA A 239 5.16 30.82 -25.89
C ALA A 239 4.91 30.59 -24.40
N PHE A 240 5.72 31.17 -23.52
CA PHE A 240 5.53 31.05 -22.06
C PHE A 240 4.25 31.70 -21.55
N LEU A 241 3.75 32.76 -22.20
CA LEU A 241 2.45 33.33 -21.87
C LEU A 241 1.32 32.33 -22.15
N ILE A 242 1.35 31.65 -23.29
CA ILE A 242 0.37 30.61 -23.64
C ILE A 242 0.44 29.45 -22.63
N ILE A 243 1.65 28.97 -22.35
CA ILE A 243 1.90 27.88 -21.39
C ILE A 243 1.40 28.25 -19.99
N MET A 244 1.68 29.45 -19.51
CA MET A 244 1.27 29.89 -18.17
C MET A 244 -0.25 30.01 -18.04
N LEU A 245 -0.94 30.46 -19.09
CA LEU A 245 -2.41 30.48 -19.11
C LEU A 245 -2.98 29.06 -19.11
N ALA A 246 -2.45 28.16 -19.94
CA ALA A 246 -2.87 26.76 -19.95
C ALA A 246 -2.65 26.09 -18.58
N TYR A 247 -1.48 26.29 -17.98
CA TYR A 247 -1.15 25.85 -16.62
C TYR A 247 -2.19 26.27 -15.58
N LEU A 248 -2.53 27.57 -15.55
CA LEU A 248 -3.54 28.09 -14.62
C LEU A 248 -4.90 27.41 -14.81
N THR A 249 -5.32 27.20 -16.07
CA THR A 249 -6.60 26.52 -16.34
C THR A 249 -6.60 25.08 -15.84
N VAL A 250 -5.49 24.34 -16.02
CA VAL A 250 -5.37 22.96 -15.53
C VAL A 250 -5.39 22.94 -14.01
N VAL A 251 -4.62 23.79 -13.33
CA VAL A 251 -4.58 23.83 -11.87
C VAL A 251 -5.97 24.17 -11.31
N VAL A 252 -6.64 25.19 -11.84
CA VAL A 252 -7.99 25.58 -11.40
C VAL A 252 -8.99 24.45 -11.64
N ALA A 253 -8.90 23.75 -12.77
CA ALA A 253 -9.77 22.60 -13.07
C ALA A 253 -9.54 21.42 -12.11
N MET A 254 -8.34 21.24 -11.57
CA MET A 254 -8.01 20.15 -10.65
C MET A 254 -8.42 20.43 -9.19
N ILE A 255 -8.58 21.70 -8.78
CA ILE A 255 -8.93 22.05 -7.40
C ILE A 255 -10.22 21.35 -6.92
N PRO A 256 -11.35 21.40 -7.65
CA PRO A 256 -12.57 20.71 -7.22
C PRO A 256 -12.39 19.18 -7.10
N LEU A 257 -11.55 18.56 -7.95
CA LEU A 257 -11.33 17.12 -7.95
C LEU A 257 -10.56 16.62 -6.71
N ILE A 258 -9.78 17.49 -6.06
CA ILE A 258 -9.13 17.16 -4.78
C ILE A 258 -10.17 16.89 -3.68
N PHE A 259 -11.29 17.61 -3.72
CA PHE A 259 -12.36 17.52 -2.73
C PHE A 259 -13.50 16.59 -3.16
N ALA A 260 -13.60 16.27 -4.46
CA ALA A 260 -14.65 15.42 -5.00
C ALA A 260 -14.34 13.91 -4.87
N GLY A 261 -15.41 13.11 -4.77
CA GLY A 261 -15.36 11.67 -5.10
C GLY A 261 -14.66 10.75 -4.10
N ALA A 262 -14.74 11.02 -2.79
CA ALA A 262 -14.29 10.10 -1.73
C ALA A 262 -12.85 9.55 -1.92
N GLY A 263 -11.93 10.40 -2.42
CA GLY A 263 -10.54 10.04 -2.64
C GLY A 263 -10.23 9.40 -3.99
N LEU A 264 -11.23 8.96 -4.76
CA LEU A 264 -11.02 8.26 -6.05
C LEU A 264 -10.32 9.11 -7.11
N LEU A 265 -10.62 10.42 -7.15
CA LEU A 265 -10.03 11.37 -8.10
C LEU A 265 -8.89 12.20 -7.50
N LYS A 266 -8.64 12.04 -6.19
CA LYS A 266 -7.66 12.85 -5.47
C LYS A 266 -6.24 12.56 -5.95
N GLY A 267 -5.92 11.28 -6.21
CA GLY A 267 -4.65 10.85 -6.79
C GLY A 267 -4.40 11.53 -8.14
N PHE A 268 -5.37 11.46 -9.04
CA PHE A 268 -5.33 12.11 -10.35
C PHE A 268 -5.04 13.62 -10.23
N ALA A 269 -5.86 14.34 -9.46
CA ALA A 269 -5.75 15.79 -9.36
C ALA A 269 -4.40 16.25 -8.79
N ILE A 270 -3.94 15.62 -7.70
CA ILE A 270 -2.67 15.97 -7.06
C ILE A 270 -1.50 15.68 -8.01
N THR A 271 -1.49 14.50 -8.63
CA THR A 271 -0.41 14.12 -9.54
C THR A 271 -0.38 14.98 -10.79
N THR A 272 -1.55 15.36 -11.35
CA THR A 272 -1.61 16.31 -12.47
C THR A 272 -1.06 17.67 -12.08
N ILE A 273 -1.49 18.26 -10.96
CA ILE A 273 -1.00 19.57 -10.49
C ILE A 273 0.51 19.56 -10.30
N ILE A 274 1.04 18.54 -9.61
CA ILE A 274 2.48 18.40 -9.38
C ILE A 274 3.21 18.28 -10.73
N GLY A 275 2.71 17.42 -11.62
CA GLY A 275 3.30 17.20 -12.93
C GLY A 275 3.37 18.46 -13.77
N VAL A 276 2.26 19.17 -13.97
CA VAL A 276 2.26 20.41 -14.76
C VAL A 276 3.07 21.53 -14.09
N THR A 277 3.12 21.57 -12.75
CA THR A 277 3.95 22.55 -12.03
C THR A 277 5.44 22.27 -12.25
N ILE A 278 5.90 21.03 -12.04
CA ILE A 278 7.27 20.61 -12.37
C ILE A 278 7.57 20.93 -13.83
N GLY A 279 6.60 20.64 -14.70
CA GLY A 279 6.65 20.93 -16.10
C GLY A 279 7.05 22.37 -16.37
N VAL A 280 6.14 23.29 -16.08
CA VAL A 280 6.22 24.72 -16.38
C VAL A 280 7.42 25.41 -15.73
N PHE A 281 7.76 25.04 -14.49
CA PHE A 281 8.80 25.74 -13.75
C PHE A 281 10.21 25.16 -13.96
N ILE A 282 10.34 23.90 -14.40
CA ILE A 282 11.65 23.24 -14.53
C ILE A 282 11.90 22.81 -15.98
N THR A 283 11.04 21.95 -16.52
CA THR A 283 11.32 21.28 -17.81
C THR A 283 11.13 22.19 -19.02
N ARG A 284 10.12 23.07 -19.04
CA ARG A 284 9.90 24.00 -20.17
C ARG A 284 11.00 25.05 -20.28
N PRO A 285 11.46 25.71 -19.20
CA PRO A 285 12.63 26.59 -19.25
C PRO A 285 13.89 25.89 -19.72
N ALA A 286 14.13 24.66 -19.25
CA ALA A 286 15.25 23.84 -19.70
C ALA A 286 15.15 23.53 -21.20
N TYR A 287 13.97 23.12 -21.69
CA TYR A 287 13.73 22.88 -23.10
C TYR A 287 13.92 24.14 -23.95
N SER A 288 13.36 25.28 -23.54
CA SER A 288 13.53 26.55 -24.25
C SER A 288 15.00 26.95 -24.36
N SER A 289 15.80 26.69 -23.32
CA SER A 289 17.24 26.95 -23.33
C SER A 289 17.97 26.03 -24.32
N PHE A 290 17.54 24.77 -24.40
CA PHE A 290 18.06 23.82 -25.38
C PHE A 290 17.76 24.26 -26.82
N VAL A 291 16.51 24.68 -27.11
CA VAL A 291 16.13 25.18 -28.44
C VAL A 291 16.91 26.47 -28.79
N GLU A 292 17.21 27.35 -27.84
CA GLU A 292 18.04 28.53 -28.08
C GLU A 292 19.45 28.15 -28.55
N ILE A 293 20.07 27.17 -27.91
CA ILE A 293 21.43 26.70 -28.26
C ILE A 293 21.43 26.08 -29.66
N MET A 294 20.38 25.34 -30.03
CA MET A 294 20.25 24.74 -31.36
C MET A 294 20.02 25.73 -32.50
N MET A 295 19.45 26.89 -32.19
CA MET A 295 19.05 27.91 -33.18
C MET A 295 20.12 29.00 -33.38
N LYS A 296 21.20 28.99 -32.59
CA LYS A 296 22.41 29.79 -32.80
C LYS A 296 23.40 29.03 -33.67
#